data_AF-A0A960IF61-F1
#
_entry.id   AF-A0A960IF61-F1
#
_cell.length_a   1.000
_cell.length_b   1.000
_cell.length_c   1.000
_cell.angle_alpha   90.00
_cell.angle_beta   90.00
_cell.angle_gamma   90.00
#
_symmetry.space_group_name_H-M   'P 1'
#
loop_
_entity.id
_entity.type
_entity.pdbx_description
1 polymer ?
#
loop_
_entity_poly.entity_id
_entity_poly.type
_entity_poly.pdbx_seq_one_letter_code
_entity_poly.pdbx_strand_id
1 'polypeptide(L)'
;MAESTVTPTTPVELVEGVYATLEERVGIGRRRLGRALTLAEKILINHLADPENQGLERGRSYADLLPDRVAMQDATAQMALLQFMTAGLPRTAVPSTVHCDHLIQAR
;
A
#
# COMPACT_ATOMS: atom_id res chain seq x y z
N MET A 1 17.52 -11.88 -12.93
CA MET A 1 16.61 -11.15 -12.01
C MET A 1 16.30 -9.84 -12.68
N ALA A 2 15.02 -9.51 -12.90
CA ALA A 2 14.67 -8.26 -13.57
C ALA A 2 15.20 -7.08 -12.74
N GLU A 3 16.03 -6.26 -13.39
CA GLU A 3 16.59 -5.04 -12.84
C GLU A 3 15.43 -4.05 -12.66
N SER A 4 14.96 -3.86 -11.42
CA SER A 4 13.90 -2.89 -11.16
C SER A 4 14.50 -1.50 -11.29
N THR A 5 14.27 -0.84 -12.42
CA THR A 5 14.65 0.56 -12.61
C THR A 5 13.97 1.39 -11.52
N VAL A 6 14.74 2.04 -10.66
CA VAL A 6 14.21 2.97 -9.66
C VAL A 6 13.61 4.14 -10.42
N THR A 7 12.28 4.27 -10.41
CA THR A 7 11.58 5.39 -11.06
C THR A 7 10.87 6.24 -10.00
N PRO A 8 10.85 7.58 -10.17
CA PRO A 8 10.13 8.47 -9.26
C PRO A 8 8.61 8.40 -9.44
N THR A 9 8.14 7.77 -10.53
CA THR A 9 6.73 7.66 -10.90
C THR A 9 6.16 6.31 -10.48
N THR A 10 4.83 6.22 -10.34
CA THR A 10 4.17 4.93 -10.17
C THR A 10 4.25 4.14 -11.50
N PRO A 11 4.76 2.90 -11.49
CA PRO A 11 4.77 2.05 -12.69
C PRO A 11 3.35 1.84 -13.22
N VAL A 12 3.17 1.94 -14.53
CA VAL A 12 1.84 1.81 -15.16
C VAL A 12 1.28 0.41 -14.95
N GLU A 13 2.15 -0.61 -14.97
CA GLU A 13 1.79 -2.01 -14.77
C GLU A 13 1.18 -2.25 -13.39
N LEU A 14 1.62 -1.50 -12.38
CA LEU A 14 1.03 -1.54 -11.04
C LEU A 14 -0.40 -0.99 -11.06
N VAL A 15 -0.59 0.15 -11.73
CA VAL A 15 -1.89 0.80 -11.85
C VAL A 15 -2.89 -0.10 -12.58
N GLU A 16 -2.47 -0.69 -13.70
CA GLU A 16 -3.27 -1.64 -14.46
C GLU A 16 -3.63 -2.87 -13.63
N GLY A 17 -2.69 -3.43 -12.88
CA GLY A 17 -2.93 -4.57 -11.98
C GLY A 17 -3.96 -4.26 -10.89
N VAL A 18 -3.88 -3.08 -10.27
CA VAL A 18 -4.85 -2.63 -9.26
C VAL A 18 -6.25 -2.50 -9.88
N TYR A 19 -6.36 -1.83 -11.03
CA TYR A 19 -7.67 -1.62 -11.66
C TYR A 19 -8.27 -2.89 -12.26
N ALA A 20 -7.46 -3.85 -12.71
CA ALA A 20 -7.92 -5.13 -13.24
C ALA A 20 -8.71 -5.96 -12.20
N THR A 21 -8.42 -5.79 -10.91
CA THR A 21 -9.10 -6.51 -9.82
C THR A 21 -10.31 -5.75 -9.23
N LEU A 22 -10.50 -4.50 -9.65
CA LEU A 22 -11.44 -3.57 -9.01
C LEU A 22 -12.89 -4.04 -9.07
N GLU A 23 -13.36 -4.51 -10.23
CA GLU A 23 -14.75 -4.93 -10.40
C GLU A 23 -15.10 -6.10 -9.48
N GLU A 24 -14.26 -7.14 -9.47
CA GLU A 24 -14.42 -8.33 -8.66
C GLU A 24 -14.42 -7.98 -7.16
N ARG A 25 -13.37 -7.29 -6.69
CA ARG A 25 -13.19 -6.98 -5.26
C ARG A 25 -14.27 -6.04 -4.73
N VAL A 26 -14.68 -5.04 -5.52
CA VAL A 26 -15.83 -4.18 -5.17
C VAL A 26 -17.13 -4.97 -5.13
N GLY A 27 -17.29 -5.95 -6.02
CA GLY A 27 -18.40 -6.90 -6.01
C GLY A 27 -18.47 -7.69 -4.69
N ILE A 28 -17.34 -8.24 -4.25
CA ILE A 28 -17.21 -8.91 -2.95
C ILE A 28 -17.62 -7.98 -1.82
N GLY A 29 -17.05 -6.77 -1.77
CA GLY A 29 -17.34 -5.78 -0.73
C GLY A 29 -18.83 -5.43 -0.63
N ARG A 30 -19.50 -5.23 -1.77
CA ARG A 30 -20.95 -4.95 -1.83
C ARG A 30 -21.78 -6.11 -1.31
N ARG A 31 -21.45 -7.35 -1.70
CA ARG A 31 -22.15 -8.55 -1.23
C ARG A 31 -22.00 -8.72 0.28
N ARG A 32 -20.78 -8.58 0.79
CA ARG A 32 -20.46 -8.78 2.22
C ARG A 32 -21.06 -7.71 3.12
N LEU A 33 -21.09 -6.45 2.67
CA LEU A 33 -21.61 -5.33 3.47
C LEU A 33 -23.11 -5.06 3.22
N GLY A 34 -23.71 -5.64 2.18
CA GLY A 34 -25.14 -5.51 1.89
C GLY A 34 -25.59 -4.09 1.53
N ARG A 35 -24.67 -3.21 1.10
CA ARG A 35 -24.96 -1.80 0.78
C ARG A 35 -23.99 -1.24 -0.26
N ALA A 36 -24.28 -0.02 -0.72
CA ALA A 36 -23.34 0.75 -1.54
C ALA A 36 -22.06 1.08 -0.74
N LEU A 37 -20.94 1.16 -1.46
CA LEU A 37 -19.62 1.43 -0.91
C LEU A 37 -19.19 2.87 -1.20
N THR A 38 -18.56 3.52 -0.22
CA THR A 38 -17.88 4.80 -0.42
C THR A 38 -16.62 4.61 -1.27
N LEU A 39 -16.05 5.70 -1.79
CA LEU A 39 -14.78 5.62 -2.54
C LEU A 39 -13.66 5.00 -1.69
N ALA A 40 -13.53 5.44 -0.44
CA ALA A 40 -12.53 4.90 0.49
C ALA A 40 -12.71 3.39 0.70
N GLU A 41 -13.95 2.90 0.85
CA GLU A 41 -14.21 1.47 0.97
C GLU A 41 -13.84 0.70 -0.29
N LYS A 42 -14.15 1.23 -1.48
CA LYS A 42 -13.76 0.58 -2.74
C LYS A 42 -12.25 0.44 -2.83
N ILE A 43 -11.50 1.49 -2.51
CA ILE A 43 -10.04 1.47 -2.51
C ILE A 43 -9.54 0.46 -1.48
N LEU A 44 -9.95 0.55 -0.21
CA LEU A 44 -9.46 -0.35 0.84
C LEU A 44 -9.80 -1.82 0.57
N ILE A 45 -11.03 -2.11 0.12
CA ILE A 45 -11.46 -3.47 -0.22
C ILE A 45 -10.65 -4.02 -1.39
N ASN A 46 -10.33 -3.17 -2.38
CA ASN A 46 -9.48 -3.57 -3.50
C ASN A 46 -8.06 -3.96 -3.08
N HIS A 47 -7.60 -3.56 -1.88
CA HIS A 47 -6.26 -3.84 -1.37
C HIS A 47 -6.26 -4.80 -0.18
N LEU A 48 -7.35 -5.51 0.10
CA LEU A 48 -7.38 -6.54 1.14
C LEU A 48 -6.49 -7.73 0.76
N ALA A 49 -5.81 -8.31 1.76
CA ALA A 49 -5.12 -9.58 1.59
C ALA A 49 -6.12 -10.73 1.38
N ASP A 50 -7.19 -10.75 2.17
CA ASP A 50 -8.32 -11.69 2.04
C ASP A 50 -9.66 -10.92 1.96
N PRO A 51 -10.15 -10.60 0.73
CA PRO A 51 -11.39 -9.86 0.56
C PRO A 51 -12.64 -10.64 0.97
N GLU A 52 -12.59 -11.97 1.07
CA GLU A 52 -13.77 -12.82 1.31
C GLU A 52 -13.98 -13.09 2.82
N ASN A 53 -12.91 -13.31 3.58
CA ASN A 53 -13.04 -13.79 4.97
C ASN A 53 -12.70 -12.74 6.04
N GLN A 54 -11.91 -11.71 5.73
CA GLN A 54 -11.45 -10.77 6.75
C GLN A 54 -12.56 -9.88 7.31
N GLY A 55 -12.50 -9.50 8.60
CA GLY A 55 -13.47 -8.60 9.22
C GLY A 55 -13.51 -7.21 8.58
N LEU A 56 -14.71 -6.66 8.36
CA LEU A 56 -14.94 -5.37 7.69
C LEU A 56 -15.75 -4.37 8.54
N GLU A 57 -15.77 -4.55 9.87
CA GLU A 57 -16.52 -3.66 10.75
C GLU A 57 -15.75 -2.35 11.00
N ARG A 58 -16.38 -1.23 10.63
CA ARG A 58 -15.78 0.10 10.76
C ARG A 58 -15.45 0.44 12.21
N GLY A 59 -14.21 0.86 12.45
CA GLY A 59 -13.73 1.26 13.77
C GLY A 59 -13.59 0.09 14.76
N ARG A 60 -13.76 -1.17 14.32
CA ARG A 60 -13.60 -2.35 15.17
C ARG A 60 -12.66 -3.39 14.57
N SER A 61 -12.82 -3.75 13.31
CA SER A 61 -11.97 -4.74 12.66
C SER A 61 -10.59 -4.16 12.33
N TYR A 62 -9.54 -4.93 12.62
CA TYR A 62 -8.24 -4.75 11.98
C TYR A 62 -8.30 -5.33 10.57
N ALA A 63 -7.73 -4.58 9.62
CA ALA A 63 -7.71 -4.99 8.23
C ALA A 63 -6.28 -5.21 7.74
N ASP A 64 -5.98 -6.44 7.32
CA ASP A 64 -4.75 -6.74 6.59
C ASP A 64 -4.90 -6.22 5.15
N LEU A 65 -4.04 -5.28 4.83
CA LEU A 65 -3.99 -4.59 3.54
C LEU A 65 -2.65 -4.88 2.88
N LEU A 66 -2.63 -4.81 1.56
CA LEU A 66 -1.43 -4.91 0.73
C LEU A 66 -1.21 -3.54 0.06
N PRO A 67 -0.46 -2.62 0.70
CA PRO A 67 -0.14 -1.33 0.10
C PRO A 67 0.73 -1.50 -1.15
N ASP A 68 0.45 -0.71 -2.17
CA ASP A 68 1.16 -0.77 -3.45
C ASP A 68 2.59 -0.23 -3.38
N ARG A 69 2.84 0.72 -2.47
CA ARG A 69 4.14 1.39 -2.33
C ARG A 69 4.32 1.96 -0.94
N VAL A 70 5.56 2.26 -0.60
CA VAL A 70 5.93 2.94 0.65
C VAL A 70 6.67 4.24 0.32
N ALA A 71 6.30 5.33 0.97
CA ALA A 71 7.04 6.59 0.91
C ALA A 71 7.40 7.01 2.33
N MET A 72 8.66 7.41 2.53
CA MET A 72 9.17 7.90 3.79
C MET A 72 9.80 9.26 3.58
N GLN A 73 9.85 10.06 4.63
CA GLN A 73 10.60 11.31 4.68
C GLN A 73 11.87 11.13 5.52
N ASP A 74 12.91 11.91 5.29
CA ASP A 74 14.25 11.75 5.88
C ASP A 74 14.29 11.77 7.42
N ALA A 75 13.44 12.54 8.09
CA ALA A 75 13.34 12.54 9.56
C ALA A 75 12.76 11.24 10.16
N THR A 76 11.98 10.45 9.41
CA THR A 76 11.44 9.15 9.87
C THR A 76 12.03 7.94 9.16
N ALA A 77 12.56 8.12 7.94
CA ALA A 77 13.16 7.07 7.13
C ALA A 77 14.37 6.45 7.82
N GLN A 78 15.15 7.24 8.56
CA GLN A 78 16.36 6.75 9.24
C GLN A 78 16.06 5.53 10.12
N MET A 79 15.07 5.62 11.02
CA MET A 79 14.74 4.50 11.89
C MET A 79 14.00 3.38 11.18
N ALA A 80 13.14 3.70 10.20
CA ALA A 80 12.48 2.69 9.40
C ALA A 80 13.48 1.80 8.63
N LEU A 81 14.52 2.42 8.04
CA LEU A 81 15.58 1.71 7.33
C LEU A 81 16.46 0.88 8.28
N LEU A 82 16.78 1.38 9.49
CA LEU A 82 17.52 0.61 10.49
C LEU A 82 16.75 -0.64 10.95
N GLN A 83 15.44 -0.51 11.16
CA GLN A 83 14.58 -1.66 11.49
C GLN A 83 14.51 -2.64 10.30
N PHE A 84 14.41 -2.14 9.07
CA PHE A 84 14.41 -2.95 7.86
C PHE A 84 15.72 -3.74 7.69
N MET A 85 16.88 -3.10 7.93
CA MET A 85 18.19 -3.77 7.94
C MET A 85 18.27 -4.86 9.02
N THR A 86 17.71 -4.59 10.20
CA THR A 86 17.69 -5.55 11.32
C THR A 86 16.78 -6.75 11.03
N ALA A 87 15.75 -6.59 10.20
CA ALA A 87 14.91 -7.70 9.75
C ALA A 87 15.63 -8.69 8.81
N GLY A 88 16.83 -8.35 8.34
CA GLY A 88 17.65 -9.25 7.51
C GLY A 88 17.10 -9.48 6.09
N LEU A 89 16.17 -8.64 5.62
CA LEU A 89 15.59 -8.74 4.29
C LEU A 89 16.54 -8.15 3.24
N PRO A 90 16.78 -8.83 2.10
CA PRO A 90 17.77 -8.39 1.11
C PRO A 90 17.31 -7.18 0.27
N ARG A 91 15.99 -6.95 0.18
CA ARG A 91 15.37 -5.87 -0.61
C ARG A 91 13.93 -5.62 -0.18
N THR A 92 13.40 -4.42 -0.48
CA THR A 92 11.99 -4.10 -0.22
C THR A 92 11.05 -4.96 -1.06
N ALA A 93 9.84 -5.22 -0.53
CA ALA A 93 8.84 -6.04 -1.21
C ALA A 93 8.03 -5.27 -2.26
N VAL A 94 7.88 -3.95 -2.07
CA VAL A 94 7.16 -3.04 -2.95
C VAL A 94 8.05 -1.84 -3.29
N PRO A 95 7.72 -1.03 -4.33
CA PRO A 95 8.40 0.22 -4.60
C PRO A 95 8.44 1.13 -3.36
N SER A 96 9.63 1.57 -2.99
CA SER A 96 9.85 2.39 -1.80
C SER A 96 10.70 3.61 -2.12
N THR A 97 10.30 4.79 -1.63
CA THR A 97 11.05 6.05 -1.80
C THR A 97 11.35 6.72 -0.46
N VAL A 98 12.48 7.41 -0.38
CA VAL A 98 12.83 8.33 0.72
C VAL A 98 12.95 9.72 0.13
N HIS A 99 12.23 10.68 0.72
CA HIS A 99 12.23 12.07 0.33
C HIS A 99 13.07 12.86 1.36
N CYS A 100 14.11 13.57 0.89
CA CYS A 100 15.00 14.34 1.75
C CYS A 100 14.55 15.81 1.80
N ASP A 101 13.56 16.09 2.62
CA ASP A 101 12.84 17.36 2.66
C ASP A 101 12.69 17.98 4.06
N HIS A 102 12.95 17.25 5.16
CA HIS A 102 12.74 17.79 6.51
C HIS A 102 14.02 18.33 7.15
N LEU A 103 15.21 17.83 6.78
CA LEU A 103 16.47 18.17 7.47
C LEU A 103 17.27 19.28 6.80
N ILE A 104 16.70 19.95 5.80
CA ILE A 104 17.29 21.10 5.13
C ILE A 104 16.79 22.38 5.82
N GLN A 105 17.67 23.03 6.58
CA GLN A 105 17.37 24.31 7.23
C GLN A 105 17.35 25.45 6.19
N ALA A 106 16.25 26.22 6.16
CA ALA A 106 16.22 27.49 5.43
C ALA A 106 17.19 28.49 6.07
N ARG A 107 18.08 29.07 5.26
CA ARG A 107 19.03 30.12 5.66
C ARG A 107 18.57 31.48 5.20
#